data_AF-A0A096KLA6-F1
#
_entry.id   AF-A0A096KLA6-F1
#
_cell.length_a   1.000
_cell.length_b   1.000
_cell.length_c   1.000
_cell.angle_alpha   90.00
_cell.angle_beta   90.00
_cell.angle_gamma   90.00
#
_symmetry.space_group_name_H-M   'P 1'
#
loop_
_entity.id
_entity.type
_entity.pdbx_description
1 polymer ?
#
loop_
_entity_poly.entity_id
_entity_poly.type
_entity_poly.pdbx_seq_one_letter_code
_entity_poly.pdbx_strand_id
1 'polypeptide(L)'
;MCSAEIGNQPLYSQDGKKAETVVYGHWFSCLNGWDFYATEYDEETGDMFGFVFGAVPEMGYFNLAELEEINRKYGMNFFERETYFTPKRAIEIPRIAEAFGYLWEK
;
A
#
# COMPACT_ATOMS: atom_id res chain seq x y z
N MET A 1 7.20 -13.83 -1.69
CA MET A 1 6.51 -14.18 -0.43
C MET A 1 5.69 -12.99 0.10
N CYS A 2 5.01 -12.25 -0.76
CA CYS A 2 4.14 -11.13 -0.33
C CYS A 2 2.80 -11.63 0.24
N SER A 3 2.27 -12.73 -0.29
CA SER A 3 1.01 -13.35 0.14
C SER A 3 0.99 -13.73 1.63
N ALA A 4 2.14 -14.17 2.17
CA ALA A 4 2.22 -14.66 3.54
C ALA A 4 2.05 -13.57 4.62
N GLU A 5 2.18 -12.29 4.28
CA GLU A 5 2.29 -11.21 5.29
C GLU A 5 1.19 -10.14 5.19
N ILE A 6 0.55 -9.94 4.03
CA ILE A 6 -0.73 -9.20 4.00
C ILE A 6 -1.86 -10.07 4.61
N GLY A 7 -1.73 -11.40 4.55
CA GLY A 7 -2.76 -12.33 4.97
C GLY A 7 -3.96 -12.31 4.01
N ASN A 8 -4.93 -13.20 4.23
CA ASN A 8 -6.15 -13.26 3.44
C ASN A 8 -7.01 -12.01 3.69
N GLN A 9 -6.74 -10.93 2.94
CA GLN A 9 -7.46 -9.64 2.98
C GLN A 9 -8.12 -9.41 1.63
N PRO A 10 -9.30 -10.02 1.37
CA PRO A 10 -9.96 -9.89 0.09
C PRO A 10 -10.22 -8.42 -0.27
N LEU A 11 -10.22 -8.12 -1.57
CA LEU A 11 -10.67 -6.83 -2.07
C LEU A 11 -12.06 -6.50 -1.52
N TYR A 12 -12.30 -5.22 -1.21
CA TYR A 12 -13.54 -4.68 -0.64
C TYR A 12 -13.85 -5.10 0.81
N SER A 13 -12.97 -5.85 1.49
CA SER A 13 -13.15 -6.26 2.89
C SER A 13 -13.03 -5.12 3.92
N GLN A 14 -12.51 -3.97 3.50
CA GLN A 14 -12.27 -2.78 4.32
C GLN A 14 -13.08 -1.56 3.88
N ASP A 15 -14.01 -1.71 2.94
CA ASP A 15 -14.87 -0.65 2.44
C ASP A 15 -15.58 0.10 3.59
N GLY A 16 -15.51 1.43 3.54
CA GLY A 16 -16.15 2.32 4.52
C GLY A 16 -15.42 2.48 5.85
N LYS A 17 -14.31 1.77 6.12
CA LYS A 17 -13.56 1.89 7.39
C LYS A 17 -12.78 3.21 7.52
N LYS A 18 -12.45 3.88 6.42
CA LYS A 18 -11.75 5.17 6.39
C LYS A 18 -10.49 5.17 7.27
N ALA A 19 -10.45 5.99 8.33
CA ALA A 19 -9.36 6.10 9.28
C ALA A 19 -9.01 4.78 9.99
N GLU A 20 -9.99 3.88 10.13
CA GLU A 20 -9.84 2.57 10.76
C GLU A 20 -9.40 1.47 9.78
N THR A 21 -9.21 1.78 8.48
CA THR A 21 -8.66 0.85 7.51
C THR A 21 -7.28 0.37 7.96
N VAL A 22 -7.06 -0.94 7.99
CA VAL A 22 -5.78 -1.54 8.36
C VAL A 22 -4.89 -1.59 7.13
N VAL A 23 -3.69 -1.03 7.23
CA VAL A 23 -2.63 -1.17 6.24
C VAL A 23 -1.77 -2.36 6.65
N TYR A 24 -1.46 -3.24 5.71
CA TYR A 24 -0.72 -4.48 5.96
C TYR A 24 0.66 -4.52 5.33
N GLY A 25 0.92 -3.68 4.31
CA GLY A 25 2.22 -3.64 3.65
C GLY A 25 2.53 -2.27 3.09
N HIS A 26 3.82 -2.00 2.90
CA HIS A 26 4.31 -0.75 2.35
C HIS A 26 5.45 -1.04 1.36
N TRP A 27 5.31 -0.48 0.16
CA TRP A 27 6.34 -0.43 -0.86
C TRP A 27 6.68 1.01 -1.14
N PHE A 28 7.96 1.31 -1.30
CA PHE A 28 8.43 2.66 -1.52
C PHE A 28 9.52 2.68 -2.57
N SER A 29 9.67 3.82 -3.25
CA SER A 29 10.81 4.11 -4.11
C SER A 29 11.65 5.22 -3.52
N CYS A 30 12.92 4.93 -3.25
CA CYS A 30 13.89 5.95 -2.84
C CYS A 30 14.27 6.90 -4.00
N LEU A 31 13.86 6.61 -5.24
CA LEU A 31 14.26 7.36 -6.43
C LEU A 31 13.30 8.51 -6.73
N ASN A 32 12.00 8.29 -6.57
CA ASN A 32 10.96 9.28 -6.90
C ASN A 32 10.05 9.62 -5.70
N GLY A 33 10.26 9.00 -4.53
CA GLY A 33 9.48 9.24 -3.32
C GLY A 33 8.05 8.69 -3.39
N TRP A 34 7.77 7.77 -4.32
CA TRP A 34 6.47 7.14 -4.40
C TRP A 34 6.31 6.08 -3.32
N ASP A 35 5.12 6.03 -2.73
CA ASP A 35 4.74 5.04 -1.72
C ASP A 35 3.45 4.34 -2.11
N PHE A 36 3.38 3.04 -1.83
CA PHE A 36 2.21 2.19 -2.03
C PHE A 36 1.95 1.44 -0.72
N TYR A 37 0.84 1.76 -0.07
CA TYR A 37 0.41 1.14 1.18
C TYR A 37 -0.74 0.19 0.90
N ALA A 38 -0.52 -1.12 1.00
CA ALA A 38 -1.53 -2.13 0.71
C ALA A 38 -2.46 -2.34 1.91
N THR A 39 -3.76 -2.34 1.65
CA THR A 39 -4.82 -2.64 2.62
C THR A 39 -5.51 -3.97 2.31
N GLU A 40 -5.54 -4.36 1.04
CA GLU A 40 -6.21 -5.56 0.55
C GLU A 40 -5.38 -6.20 -0.57
N TYR A 41 -5.56 -7.50 -0.77
CA TYR A 41 -4.81 -8.29 -1.74
C TYR A 41 -5.67 -9.44 -2.30
N ASP A 42 -5.66 -9.56 -3.62
CA ASP A 42 -6.19 -10.71 -4.36
C ASP A 42 -5.02 -11.62 -4.74
N GLU A 43 -4.98 -12.83 -4.18
CA GLU A 43 -3.92 -13.80 -4.47
C GLU A 43 -4.03 -14.40 -5.88
N GLU A 44 -5.24 -14.43 -6.47
CA GLU A 44 -5.48 -15.01 -7.80
C GLU A 44 -4.93 -14.10 -8.89
N THR A 45 -5.17 -12.79 -8.79
CA THR A 45 -4.72 -11.81 -9.80
C THR A 45 -3.40 -11.12 -9.43
N GLY A 46 -3.03 -11.12 -8.15
CA GLY A 46 -1.91 -10.37 -7.63
C GLY A 46 -2.21 -8.87 -7.41
N ASP A 47 -3.47 -8.46 -7.56
CA ASP A 47 -3.89 -7.08 -7.37
C ASP A 47 -3.95 -6.72 -5.89
N MET A 48 -3.45 -5.54 -5.57
CA MET A 48 -3.60 -4.91 -4.27
C MET A 48 -4.45 -3.66 -4.41
N PHE A 49 -5.15 -3.33 -3.32
CA PHE A 49 -5.80 -2.04 -3.15
C PHE A 49 -5.24 -1.34 -1.92
N GLY A 50 -5.16 -0.01 -1.97
CA GLY A 50 -4.75 0.78 -0.81
C GLY A 50 -4.37 2.20 -1.17
N PHE A 51 -3.50 2.81 -0.36
CA PHE A 51 -3.12 4.22 -0.50
C PHE A 51 -1.88 4.37 -1.38
N VAL A 52 -1.99 5.15 -2.44
CA VAL A 52 -0.92 5.42 -3.41
C VAL A 52 -0.50 6.88 -3.29
N PHE A 53 0.78 7.11 -3.05
CA PHE A 53 1.41 8.42 -3.04
C PHE A 53 2.29 8.54 -4.28
N GLY A 54 1.66 8.82 -5.42
CA GLY A 54 2.35 9.11 -6.67
C GLY A 54 2.48 10.61 -6.91
N ALA A 55 2.00 11.08 -8.07
CA ALA A 55 1.92 12.50 -8.37
C ALA A 55 0.90 13.24 -7.47
N VAL A 56 -0.19 12.55 -7.10
CA VAL A 56 -1.20 12.99 -6.14
C VAL A 56 -1.54 11.82 -5.22
N PRO A 57 -1.85 12.06 -3.93
CA PRO A 57 -2.35 11.00 -3.05
C PRO A 57 -3.73 10.49 -3.50
N GLU A 58 -3.89 9.17 -3.59
CA GLU A 58 -5.15 8.53 -3.96
C GLU A 58 -5.33 7.17 -3.26
N MET A 59 -6.56 6.67 -3.25
CA MET A 59 -6.80 5.25 -3.02
C MET A 59 -6.96 4.56 -4.37
N GLY A 60 -6.19 3.52 -4.62
CA GLY A 60 -6.09 2.93 -5.94
C GLY A 60 -5.59 1.50 -5.93
N TYR A 61 -5.72 0.88 -7.11
CA TYR A 61 -5.20 -0.45 -7.38
C TYR A 61 -3.75 -0.38 -7.84
N PHE A 62 -2.97 -1.38 -7.45
CA PHE A 62 -1.61 -1.59 -7.94
C PHE A 62 -1.27 -3.08 -7.86
N ASN A 63 -0.41 -3.57 -8.74
CA ASN A 63 -0.10 -4.99 -8.82
C ASN A 63 1.36 -5.26 -8.42
N LEU A 64 1.59 -6.29 -7.60
CA LEU A 64 2.95 -6.63 -7.14
C LEU A 64 3.86 -7.01 -8.31
N ALA A 65 3.35 -7.78 -9.26
CA ALA A 65 4.13 -8.28 -10.38
C ALA A 65 4.60 -7.13 -11.29
N GLU A 66 3.81 -6.05 -11.40
CA GLU A 66 4.18 -4.83 -12.13
C GLU A 66 5.31 -4.07 -11.42
N LEU A 67 5.24 -3.90 -10.09
CA LEU A 67 6.32 -3.30 -9.31
C LEU A 67 7.62 -4.10 -9.45
N GLU A 68 7.53 -5.43 -9.40
CA GLU A 68 8.68 -6.32 -9.61
C GLU A 68 9.19 -6.29 -11.06
N GLU A 69 8.31 -6.12 -12.06
CA GLU A 69 8.70 -5.97 -13.45
C GLU A 69 9.49 -4.68 -13.68
N ILE A 70 9.07 -3.58 -13.07
CA ILE A 70 9.82 -2.32 -13.09
C ILE A 70 11.22 -2.53 -12.51
N ASN A 71 11.35 -3.24 -11.38
CA ASN A 71 12.65 -3.59 -10.82
C ASN A 71 13.52 -4.40 -11.80
N ARG A 72 12.94 -5.44 -12.42
CA ARG A 72 13.64 -6.26 -13.43
C ARG A 72 14.09 -5.42 -14.63
N LYS A 73 13.24 -4.53 -15.13
CA LYS A 73 13.51 -3.66 -16.28
C LYS A 73 14.70 -2.74 -16.05
N TYR A 74 14.82 -2.18 -14.84
CA TYR A 74 15.93 -1.28 -14.49
C TYR A 74 17.15 -1.99 -13.89
N GLY A 75 17.05 -3.29 -13.59
CA GLY A 75 18.14 -4.06 -12.99
C GLY A 75 18.50 -3.60 -11.57
N MET A 76 17.58 -2.93 -10.88
CA MET A 76 17.74 -2.43 -9.52
C MET A 76 16.39 -2.41 -8.80
N ASN A 77 16.41 -2.31 -7.47
CA ASN A 77 15.19 -2.15 -6.69
C ASN A 77 14.66 -0.71 -6.86
N PHE A 78 13.88 -0.47 -7.90
CA PHE A 78 13.16 0.79 -8.08
C PHE A 78 12.09 0.97 -7.00
N PHE A 79 11.39 -0.12 -6.69
CA PHE A 79 10.47 -0.25 -5.55
C PHE A 79 10.99 -1.31 -4.58
N GLU A 80 11.05 -0.94 -3.31
CA GLU A 80 11.45 -1.80 -2.20
C GLU A 80 10.27 -2.03 -1.27
N ARG A 81 10.18 -3.23 -0.69
CA ARG A 81 9.20 -3.54 0.34
C ARG A 81 9.79 -3.25 1.72
N GLU A 82 9.04 -2.56 2.57
CA GLU A 82 9.40 -2.38 3.97
C GLU A 82 9.34 -3.71 4.72
N THR A 83 10.49 -4.22 5.16
CA THR A 83 10.64 -5.58 5.70
C THR A 83 10.09 -5.78 7.10
N TYR A 84 10.01 -4.71 7.90
CA TYR A 84 9.53 -4.75 9.29
C TYR A 84 8.20 -4.01 9.46
N PHE A 85 7.43 -3.89 8.38
CA PHE A 85 6.13 -3.24 8.45
C PHE A 85 5.16 -4.09 9.29
N THR A 86 4.68 -3.53 10.39
CA THR A 86 3.64 -4.13 11.22
C THR A 86 2.27 -3.56 10.84
N PRO A 87 1.23 -4.40 10.67
CA PRO A 87 -0.10 -3.91 10.37
C PRO A 87 -0.58 -2.88 11.38
N LYS A 88 -1.12 -1.76 10.88
CA LYS A 88 -1.58 -0.61 11.69
C LYS A 88 -2.65 0.15 10.94
N ARG A 89 -3.47 0.92 11.66
CA ARG A 89 -4.56 1.67 11.04
C ARG A 89 -4.03 2.83 10.22
N ALA A 90 -4.78 3.23 9.20
CA ALA A 90 -4.49 4.36 8.32
C ALA A 90 -4.23 5.65 9.12
N ILE A 91 -4.99 5.89 10.19
CA ILE A 91 -4.80 7.05 11.08
C ILE A 91 -3.45 7.04 11.83
N GLU A 92 -2.84 5.87 12.01
CA GLU A 92 -1.55 5.70 12.71
C GLU A 92 -0.35 5.92 11.78
N ILE A 93 -0.59 6.12 10.48
CA ILE A 93 0.43 6.42 9.48
C ILE A 93 0.29 7.90 9.14
N PRO A 94 1.17 8.80 9.65
CA PRO A 94 1.01 10.25 9.53
C PRO A 94 0.78 10.73 8.09
N ARG A 95 1.51 10.15 7.13
CA ARG A 95 1.39 10.47 5.70
C ARG A 95 -0.02 10.19 5.15
N ILE A 96 -0.64 9.09 5.55
CA ILE A 96 -2.03 8.77 5.19
C ILE A 96 -3.00 9.66 5.96
N ALA A 97 -2.82 9.79 7.28
CA ALA A 97 -3.70 10.57 8.13
C ALA A 97 -3.79 12.05 7.70
N GLU A 98 -2.67 12.64 7.31
CA GLU A 98 -2.60 14.01 6.78
C GLU A 98 -3.25 14.12 5.40
N ALA A 99 -2.88 13.26 4.46
CA ALA A 99 -3.33 13.36 3.07
C ALA A 99 -4.83 13.11 2.89
N PHE A 100 -5.40 12.22 3.69
CA PHE A 100 -6.83 11.86 3.62
C PHE A 100 -7.66 12.56 4.70
N GLY A 101 -7.07 13.48 5.46
CA GLY A 101 -7.78 14.33 6.40
C GLY A 101 -8.27 13.63 7.68
N TYR A 102 -7.79 12.43 7.98
CA TYR A 102 -8.21 11.65 9.14
C TYR A 102 -7.84 12.27 10.49
N LEU A 103 -6.94 13.26 10.53
CA LEU A 103 -6.61 14.01 11.75
C LEU A 103 -7.68 15.05 12.13
N TRP A 104 -8.60 15.37 11.21
CA TRP A 104 -9.55 16.48 11.35
C TRP A 104 -11.01 16.04 11.46
N GLU A 105 -11.31 14.77 11.20
CA GLU A 105 -12.61 14.16 11.46
C GLU A 105 -12.74 13.90 12.98
N LYS A 106 -13.36 14.85 13.71
CA LYS A 106 -13.87 14.64 15.08
C LYS A 106 -15.39 14.51 15.05
#